data_AF-A0A6V7H789-F1
#
_entry.id   AF-A0A6V7H789-F1
#
_cell.length_a   1.000
_cell.length_b   1.000
_cell.length_c   1.000
_cell.angle_alpha   90.00
_cell.angle_beta   90.00
_cell.angle_gamma   90.00
#
_symmetry.space_group_name_H-M   'P 1'
#
loop_
_entity.id
_entity.type
_entity.pdbx_description
1 polymer ?
#
loop_
_entity_poly.entity_id
_entity_poly.type
_entity_poly.pdbx_seq_one_letter_code
_entity_poly.pdbx_strand_id
1 'polypeptide(L)'
;GQAVVQLAKTVKDVTIFGVCSKSKHEALKAAGTIDHLLERGTDYSNEVRKISPEGVDIVLDCLCGEECNKGYALLKPMGKYILYGSSNVVTGETKSFFSAARSWWQVDKVSPIKLFDENKTLSGLNLRHLMYQHGSHAFVRRAVERVFTLWNDSKIKPMVDSTWALEDVPEAMQKMHDRKNIGKIVLDPSLEPKPKPATPAKGKTKDKKAASQESQEKKTSSVESEEGEKKKEPELTNGTSEDKSDS
;
A
#
# COMPACT_ATOMS: atom_id res chain seq x y z
N GLY A 1 11.21 6.69 -1.05
CA GLY A 1 12.05 6.50 0.15
C GLY A 1 13.46 7.01 -0.09
N GLN A 2 14.39 6.16 -0.52
CA GLN A 2 15.83 6.46 -0.56
C GLN A 2 16.23 7.78 -1.25
N ALA A 3 15.69 8.06 -2.46
CA ALA A 3 15.98 9.32 -3.14
C ALA A 3 15.53 10.56 -2.33
N VAL A 4 14.38 10.49 -1.66
CA VAL A 4 13.88 11.57 -0.79
C VAL A 4 14.84 11.81 0.37
N VAL A 5 15.33 10.74 1.00
CA VAL A 5 16.27 10.84 2.13
C VAL A 5 17.55 11.55 1.69
N GLN A 6 18.12 11.15 0.56
CA GLN A 6 19.33 11.79 0.04
C GLN A 6 19.10 13.25 -0.35
N LEU A 7 17.97 13.58 -0.97
CA LEU A 7 17.61 14.97 -1.28
C LEU A 7 17.41 15.81 0.01
N ALA A 8 16.75 15.26 1.02
CA ALA A 8 16.54 15.93 2.30
C ALA A 8 17.87 16.25 3.01
N LYS A 9 18.85 15.34 2.94
CA LYS A 9 20.20 15.56 3.49
C LYS A 9 21.02 16.64 2.75
N THR A 10 20.56 17.13 1.59
CA THR A 10 21.17 18.31 0.95
C THR A 10 20.75 19.63 1.60
N VAL A 11 19.74 19.59 2.46
CA VAL A 11 19.26 20.74 3.23
C VAL A 11 19.79 20.63 4.67
N LYS A 12 20.25 21.75 5.23
CA LYS A 12 20.75 21.79 6.61
C LYS A 12 19.60 21.58 7.60
N ASP A 13 19.93 20.97 8.73
CA ASP A 13 19.06 20.87 9.90
C ASP A 13 17.70 20.18 9.64
N VAL A 14 17.71 19.15 8.78
CA VAL A 14 16.53 18.31 8.51
C VAL A 14 16.61 16.98 9.26
N THR A 15 15.63 16.75 10.14
CA THR A 15 15.40 15.47 10.81
C THR A 15 14.51 14.56 9.95
N ILE A 16 14.96 13.32 9.71
CA ILE A 16 14.31 12.37 8.82
C ILE A 16 13.76 11.17 9.60
N PHE A 17 12.44 11.01 9.54
CA PHE A 17 11.74 9.81 9.98
C PHE A 17 11.45 8.89 8.78
N GLY A 18 11.91 7.64 8.84
CA GLY A 18 11.69 6.63 7.81
C GLY A 18 10.82 5.50 8.33
N VAL A 19 9.64 5.30 7.74
CA VAL A 19 8.73 4.19 8.11
C VAL A 19 8.91 3.02 7.15
N CYS A 20 9.30 1.84 7.65
CA CYS A 20 9.48 0.64 6.82
C CYS A 20 9.36 -0.66 7.62
N SER A 21 9.35 -1.81 6.95
CA SER A 21 9.33 -3.12 7.62
C SER A 21 10.62 -3.36 8.41
N LYS A 22 10.50 -4.05 9.55
CA LYS A 22 11.63 -4.37 10.43
C LYS A 22 12.81 -5.02 9.72
N SER A 23 12.52 -5.91 8.77
CA SER A 23 13.52 -6.61 7.95
C SER A 23 14.48 -5.69 7.18
N LYS A 24 14.12 -4.41 6.97
CA LYS A 24 14.97 -3.43 6.29
C LYS A 24 15.77 -2.56 7.25
N HIS A 25 15.47 -2.58 8.56
CA HIS A 25 16.05 -1.64 9.51
C HIS A 25 17.57 -1.76 9.58
N GLU A 26 18.11 -2.98 9.62
CA GLU A 26 19.56 -3.19 9.69
C GLU A 26 20.29 -2.61 8.48
N ALA A 27 19.86 -3.01 7.27
CA ALA A 27 20.43 -2.50 6.02
C ALA A 27 20.31 -0.96 5.90
N LEU A 28 19.19 -0.38 6.36
CA LEU A 28 18.96 1.06 6.33
C LEU A 28 19.75 1.82 7.39
N LYS A 29 20.00 1.23 8.56
CA LYS A 29 20.88 1.78 9.60
C LYS A 29 22.32 1.82 9.11
N ALA A 30 22.78 0.76 8.44
CA ALA A 30 24.12 0.71 7.87
C ALA A 30 24.38 1.82 6.84
N ALA A 31 23.35 2.26 6.11
CA ALA A 31 23.45 3.40 5.20
C ALA A 31 23.60 4.75 5.93
N GLY A 32 23.17 4.86 7.19
CA GLY A 32 23.39 6.04 8.04
C GLY A 32 22.66 7.32 7.64
N THR A 33 21.74 7.28 6.66
CA THR A 33 21.10 8.48 6.11
C THR A 33 19.76 8.85 6.75
N ILE A 34 19.16 7.96 7.56
CA ILE A 34 17.84 8.15 8.19
C ILE A 34 18.05 8.28 9.70
N ASP A 35 17.56 9.37 10.30
CA ASP A 35 17.78 9.68 11.71
C ASP A 35 16.95 8.76 12.62
N HIS A 36 15.68 8.51 12.24
CA HIS A 36 14.77 7.67 13.01
C HIS A 36 14.05 6.66 12.10
N LEU A 37 14.39 5.38 12.26
CA LEU A 37 13.73 4.28 11.57
C LEU A 37 12.59 3.72 12.41
N LEU A 38 11.38 3.85 11.90
CA LEU A 38 10.14 3.40 12.53
C LEU A 38 9.60 2.18 11.79
N GLU A 39 8.99 1.28 12.56
CA GLU A 39 8.40 0.06 12.03
C GLU A 39 7.02 0.35 11.43
N ARG A 40 6.76 -0.18 10.25
CA ARG A 40 5.43 -0.09 9.63
C ARG A 40 4.46 -1.02 10.37
N GLY A 41 3.26 -0.54 10.66
CA GLY A 41 2.21 -1.31 11.32
C GLY A 41 2.19 -1.13 12.84
N THR A 42 3.18 -0.45 13.42
CA THR A 42 3.12 0.06 14.79
C THR A 42 2.52 1.47 14.82
N ASP A 43 2.27 2.00 16.00
CA ASP A 43 1.89 3.40 16.19
C ASP A 43 3.10 4.33 16.04
N TYR A 44 3.58 4.46 14.80
CA TYR A 44 4.73 5.30 14.49
C TYR A 44 4.45 6.78 14.77
N SER A 45 3.19 7.22 14.77
CA SER A 45 2.82 8.60 15.08
C SER A 45 3.22 8.97 16.51
N ASN A 46 2.97 8.06 17.47
CA ASN A 46 3.42 8.25 18.84
C ASN A 46 4.94 8.20 18.98
N GLU A 47 5.63 7.31 18.26
CA GLU A 47 7.10 7.30 18.25
C GLU A 47 7.71 8.59 17.69
N VAL A 48 7.10 9.18 16.65
CA VAL A 48 7.48 10.50 16.15
C VAL A 48 7.28 11.56 17.23
N ARG A 49 6.12 11.56 17.92
CA ARG A 49 5.82 12.57 18.95
C ARG A 49 6.72 12.50 20.19
N LYS A 50 7.30 11.33 20.50
CA LYS A 50 8.33 11.23 21.55
C LYS A 50 9.58 12.05 21.23
N ILE A 51 9.89 12.23 19.94
CA ILE A 51 11.08 12.93 19.46
C ILE A 51 10.74 14.37 19.04
N SER A 52 9.59 14.55 18.39
CA SER A 52 9.06 15.83 17.91
C SER A 52 7.59 15.96 18.34
N PRO A 53 7.31 16.44 19.57
CA PRO A 53 5.97 16.46 20.16
C PRO A 53 4.91 17.16 19.31
N GLU A 54 5.31 18.24 18.63
CA GLU A 54 4.44 19.02 17.75
C GLU A 54 4.15 18.34 16.41
N GLY A 55 4.87 17.27 16.07
CA GLY A 55 4.72 16.53 14.82
C GLY A 55 5.82 16.84 13.80
N VAL A 56 5.49 16.86 12.51
CA VAL A 56 6.45 17.06 11.41
C VAL A 56 6.00 18.15 10.44
N ASP A 57 6.97 18.76 9.77
CA ASP A 57 6.75 19.82 8.79
C ASP A 57 6.27 19.27 7.43
N ILE A 58 6.74 18.08 7.04
CA ILE A 58 6.41 17.46 5.76
C ILE A 58 6.13 15.97 5.96
N VAL A 59 5.02 15.50 5.40
CA VAL A 59 4.70 14.08 5.23
C VAL A 59 4.66 13.75 3.75
N LEU A 60 5.42 12.72 3.36
CA LEU A 60 5.47 12.20 2.00
C LEU A 60 4.86 10.80 1.97
N ASP A 61 3.62 10.69 1.49
CA ASP A 61 2.88 9.43 1.49
C ASP A 61 2.87 8.74 0.10
N CYS A 62 3.24 7.46 0.08
CA CYS A 62 3.17 6.59 -1.10
C CYS A 62 2.13 5.46 -0.98
N LEU A 63 1.38 5.40 0.12
CA LEU A 63 0.47 4.33 0.47
C LEU A 63 -0.99 4.72 0.21
N CYS A 64 -1.42 5.91 0.63
CA CYS A 64 -2.81 6.36 0.71
C CYS A 64 -3.66 5.56 1.73
N GLY A 65 -4.95 5.90 1.83
CA GLY A 65 -5.91 5.27 2.74
C GLY A 65 -5.77 5.78 4.18
N GLU A 66 -5.80 4.89 5.16
CA GLU A 66 -5.71 5.22 6.60
C GLU A 66 -4.43 6.00 6.98
N GLU A 67 -3.36 5.82 6.21
CA GLU A 67 -2.09 6.53 6.40
C GLU A 67 -2.22 8.03 6.12
N CYS A 68 -3.21 8.44 5.32
CA CYS A 68 -3.49 9.86 5.06
C CYS A 68 -3.92 10.57 6.34
N ASN A 69 -4.85 9.99 7.10
CA ASN A 69 -5.34 10.59 8.34
C ASN A 69 -4.23 10.67 9.40
N LYS A 70 -3.43 9.60 9.54
CA LYS A 70 -2.28 9.57 10.46
C LYS A 70 -1.24 10.63 10.08
N GLY A 71 -0.86 10.68 8.81
CA GLY A 71 0.10 11.66 8.30
C GLY A 71 -0.39 13.09 8.47
N TYR A 72 -1.65 13.37 8.15
CA TYR A 72 -2.26 14.69 8.33
C TYR A 72 -2.32 15.13 9.80
N ALA A 73 -2.71 14.22 10.70
CA ALA A 73 -2.77 14.49 12.13
C ALA A 73 -1.38 14.74 12.73
N LEU A 74 -0.33 14.19 12.12
CA LEU A 74 1.06 14.37 12.52
C LEU A 74 1.67 15.69 12.02
N LEU A 75 0.98 16.47 11.19
CA LEU A 75 1.50 17.75 10.73
C LEU A 75 1.49 18.82 11.83
N LYS A 76 2.57 19.59 11.90
CA LYS A 76 2.61 20.89 12.57
C LYS A 76 1.73 21.92 11.84
N PRO A 77 1.39 23.05 12.47
CA PRO A 77 0.94 24.23 11.73
C PRO A 77 1.90 24.57 10.60
N MET A 78 1.37 24.99 9.45
CA MET A 78 2.08 25.20 8.17
C MET A 78 2.63 23.92 7.51
N GLY A 79 2.38 22.75 8.12
CA GLY A 79 2.84 21.47 7.62
C GLY A 79 2.21 21.07 6.28
N LYS A 80 2.93 20.25 5.52
CA LYS A 80 2.54 19.80 4.18
C LYS A 80 2.45 18.30 4.10
N TYR A 81 1.28 17.79 3.77
CA TYR A 81 1.09 16.42 3.36
C TYR A 81 1.09 16.34 1.83
N ILE A 82 1.89 15.43 1.27
CA ILE A 82 2.01 15.21 -0.16
C ILE A 82 1.81 13.74 -0.48
N LEU A 83 0.68 13.43 -1.12
CA LEU A 83 0.40 12.10 -1.66
C LEU A 83 1.07 11.95 -3.03
N TYR A 84 1.95 10.96 -3.19
CA TYR A 84 2.62 10.69 -4.48
C TYR A 84 2.55 9.23 -4.93
N GLY A 85 1.81 8.40 -4.20
CA GLY A 85 1.56 7.01 -4.56
C GLY A 85 0.34 6.47 -3.84
N SER A 86 -0.24 5.41 -4.41
CA SER A 86 -1.44 4.76 -3.87
C SER A 86 -1.21 3.26 -3.70
N SER A 87 -0.07 2.88 -3.11
CA SER A 87 0.37 1.49 -3.04
C SER A 87 -0.57 0.58 -2.22
N ASN A 88 -1.46 1.15 -1.40
CA ASN A 88 -2.52 0.39 -0.71
C ASN A 88 -3.79 0.25 -1.54
N VAL A 89 -3.98 1.05 -2.59
CA VAL A 89 -5.11 0.93 -3.53
C VAL A 89 -4.83 -0.11 -4.62
N VAL A 90 -3.55 -0.48 -4.81
CA VAL A 90 -3.11 -1.53 -5.73
C VAL A 90 -2.80 -2.80 -4.94
N THR A 91 -3.84 -3.49 -4.48
CA THR A 91 -3.72 -4.78 -3.79
C THR A 91 -4.31 -5.89 -4.67
N GLY A 92 -3.44 -6.70 -5.29
CA GLY A 92 -3.80 -7.98 -5.91
C GLY A 92 -3.85 -8.02 -7.45
N GLU A 93 -3.62 -9.22 -7.99
CA GLU A 93 -3.73 -9.58 -9.43
C GLU A 93 -5.17 -9.46 -9.96
N THR A 94 -6.16 -9.40 -9.07
CA THR A 94 -7.58 -9.27 -9.40
C THR A 94 -8.14 -7.95 -8.87
N LYS A 95 -8.60 -7.11 -9.80
CA LYS A 95 -9.25 -5.83 -9.52
C LYS A 95 -10.52 -6.04 -8.70
N SER A 96 -10.47 -5.94 -7.38
CA SER A 96 -11.67 -5.66 -6.60
C SER A 96 -11.80 -4.15 -6.41
N PHE A 97 -12.54 -3.53 -7.34
CA PHE A 97 -12.96 -2.13 -7.30
C PHE A 97 -13.61 -1.75 -5.95
N PHE A 98 -14.20 -2.73 -5.26
CA PHE A 98 -14.81 -2.60 -3.93
C PHE A 98 -13.81 -2.25 -2.83
N SER A 99 -12.60 -2.82 -2.86
CA SER A 99 -11.53 -2.53 -1.88
C SER A 99 -10.94 -1.12 -2.06
N ALA A 100 -10.85 -0.68 -3.32
CA ALA A 100 -10.44 0.69 -3.67
C ALA A 100 -11.48 1.72 -3.22
N ALA A 101 -12.77 1.44 -3.44
CA ALA A 101 -13.87 2.32 -3.00
C ALA A 101 -13.94 2.43 -1.46
N ARG A 102 -13.74 1.33 -0.73
CA ARG A 102 -13.67 1.35 0.74
C ARG A 102 -12.49 2.18 1.26
N SER A 103 -11.33 2.03 0.63
CA SER A 103 -10.14 2.81 0.98
C SER A 103 -10.34 4.31 0.70
N TRP A 104 -11.06 4.66 -0.38
CA TRP A 104 -11.45 6.04 -0.68
C TRP A 104 -12.50 6.59 0.30
N TRP A 105 -13.42 5.75 0.78
CA TRP A 105 -14.43 6.15 1.78
C TRP A 105 -13.84 6.39 3.17
N GLN A 106 -12.69 5.75 3.48
CA GLN A 106 -11.97 5.92 4.74
C GLN A 106 -10.98 7.08 4.75
N VAL A 107 -10.67 7.69 3.61
CA VAL A 107 -9.98 8.99 3.62
C VAL A 107 -11.02 9.99 4.10
N ASP A 108 -10.93 10.40 5.37
CA ASP A 108 -11.82 11.39 5.92
C ASP A 108 -11.85 12.59 4.97
N LYS A 109 -13.05 13.13 4.72
CA LYS A 109 -13.24 14.34 3.92
C LYS A 109 -12.47 15.48 4.57
N VAL A 110 -11.20 15.66 4.20
CA VAL A 110 -10.40 16.82 4.60
C VAL A 110 -11.05 18.03 3.94
N SER A 111 -11.85 18.76 4.70
CA SER A 111 -12.58 19.92 4.20
C SER A 111 -11.62 21.12 4.08
N PRO A 112 -11.84 22.01 3.09
CA PRO A 112 -11.07 23.25 2.99
C PRO A 112 -11.10 24.11 4.27
N ILE A 113 -12.21 24.09 5.01
CA ILE A 113 -12.36 24.80 6.29
C ILE A 113 -11.40 24.24 7.33
N LYS A 114 -11.30 22.91 7.44
CA LYS A 114 -10.34 22.26 8.36
C LYS A 114 -8.89 22.62 8.03
N LEU A 115 -8.54 22.69 6.75
CA LEU A 115 -7.21 23.10 6.31
C LEU A 115 -6.90 24.55 6.69
N PHE A 116 -7.89 25.44 6.54
CA PHE A 116 -7.80 26.84 6.93
C PHE A 116 -7.61 26.99 8.45
N ASP A 117 -8.47 26.35 9.24
CA ASP A 117 -8.44 26.45 10.71
C ASP A 117 -7.14 25.86 11.30
N GLU A 118 -6.68 24.72 10.79
CA GLU A 118 -5.46 24.05 11.29
C GLU A 118 -4.17 24.59 10.65
N ASN A 119 -4.27 25.52 9.69
CA ASN A 119 -3.15 26.06 8.92
C ASN A 119 -2.30 24.97 8.23
N LYS A 120 -2.94 23.98 7.59
CA LYS A 120 -2.24 22.83 6.96
C LYS A 120 -2.46 22.78 5.46
N THR A 121 -1.54 22.13 4.75
CA THR A 121 -1.68 21.84 3.31
C THR A 121 -1.83 20.34 3.08
N LEU A 122 -2.86 19.95 2.31
CA LEU A 122 -3.01 18.62 1.73
C LEU A 122 -2.84 18.72 0.21
N SER A 123 -1.90 17.98 -0.36
CA SER A 123 -1.56 18.05 -1.78
C SER A 123 -1.27 16.69 -2.39
N GLY A 124 -1.31 16.61 -3.72
CA GLY A 124 -1.01 15.40 -4.48
C GLY A 124 -0.01 15.67 -5.60
N LEU A 125 0.85 14.70 -5.89
CA LEU A 125 1.80 14.71 -7.00
C LEU A 125 1.67 13.43 -7.82
N ASN A 126 1.23 13.56 -9.06
CA ASN A 126 1.28 12.50 -10.05
C ASN A 126 2.18 12.91 -11.21
N LEU A 127 3.44 12.44 -11.19
CA LEU A 127 4.45 12.82 -12.18
C LEU A 127 4.02 12.47 -13.62
N ARG A 128 3.34 11.32 -13.80
CA ARG A 128 2.85 10.88 -15.11
C ARG A 128 1.82 11.86 -15.68
N HIS A 129 0.84 12.27 -14.87
CA HIS A 129 -0.19 13.22 -15.31
C HIS A 129 0.41 14.61 -15.54
N LEU A 130 1.30 15.06 -14.65
CA LEU A 130 2.00 16.33 -14.80
C LEU A 130 2.77 16.40 -16.13
N MET A 131 3.48 15.33 -16.48
CA MET A 131 4.28 15.26 -17.70
C MET A 131 3.43 15.11 -18.98
N TYR A 132 2.47 14.19 -19.00
CA TYR A 132 1.80 13.78 -20.23
C TYR A 132 0.37 14.28 -20.40
N GLN A 133 -0.33 14.65 -19.33
CA GLN A 133 -1.72 15.13 -19.40
C GLN A 133 -1.80 16.66 -19.26
N HIS A 134 -0.96 17.25 -18.41
CA HIS A 134 -0.97 18.69 -18.14
C HIS A 134 0.07 19.47 -18.96
N GLY A 135 0.78 18.82 -19.88
CA GLY A 135 1.78 19.46 -20.74
C GLY A 135 2.96 20.11 -19.99
N SER A 136 3.18 19.80 -18.71
CA SER A 136 4.17 20.48 -17.86
C SER A 136 5.59 19.90 -17.99
N HIS A 137 5.93 19.38 -19.18
CA HIS A 137 7.23 18.73 -19.45
C HIS A 137 8.41 19.69 -19.24
N ALA A 138 8.27 20.98 -19.55
CA ALA A 138 9.32 21.99 -19.31
C ALA A 138 9.63 22.17 -17.82
N PHE A 139 8.60 22.12 -16.96
CA PHE A 139 8.79 22.15 -15.52
C PHE A 139 9.51 20.90 -15.02
N VAL A 140 9.06 19.72 -15.47
CA VAL A 140 9.68 18.43 -15.12
C VAL A 140 11.14 18.38 -15.56
N ARG A 141 11.45 18.85 -16.77
CA ARG A 141 12.82 18.93 -17.30
C ARG A 141 13.74 19.73 -16.37
N ARG A 142 13.33 20.93 -15.95
CA ARG A 142 14.11 21.76 -15.01
C ARG A 142 14.33 21.07 -13.66
N ALA A 143 13.33 20.32 -13.17
CA ALA A 143 13.49 19.54 -11.95
C ALA A 143 14.51 18.41 -12.12
N VAL A 144 14.48 17.69 -13.25
CA VAL A 144 15.46 16.63 -13.58
C VAL A 144 16.86 17.20 -13.75
N GLU A 145 17.03 18.35 -14.41
CA GLU A 145 18.33 19.02 -14.56
C GLU A 145 18.96 19.36 -13.20
N ARG A 146 18.15 19.77 -12.21
CA ARG A 146 18.61 19.98 -10.82
C ARG A 146 19.05 18.67 -10.16
N VAL A 147 18.31 17.58 -10.37
CA VAL A 147 18.68 16.25 -9.86
C VAL A 147 20.02 15.80 -10.48
N PHE A 148 20.23 16.01 -11.78
CA PHE A 148 21.51 15.68 -12.41
C PHE A 148 22.66 16.55 -11.92
N THR A 149 22.41 17.82 -11.62
CA THR A 149 23.42 18.68 -10.99
C THR A 149 23.86 18.09 -9.65
N LEU A 150 22.91 17.73 -8.78
CA LEU A 150 23.21 17.09 -7.49
C LEU A 150 23.95 15.75 -7.64
N TRP A 151 23.62 14.99 -8.68
CA TRP A 151 24.29 13.72 -8.97
C TRP A 151 25.73 13.92 -9.46
N ASN A 152 25.96 14.84 -10.39
CA ASN A 152 27.30 15.22 -10.87
C ASN A 152 28.18 15.75 -9.72
N ASP A 153 27.58 16.51 -8.81
CA ASP A 153 28.25 17.02 -7.60
C ASP A 153 28.43 15.96 -6.50
N SER A 154 28.09 14.70 -6.79
CA SER A 154 28.16 13.56 -5.86
C SER A 154 27.38 13.76 -4.56
N LYS A 155 26.35 14.63 -4.56
CA LYS A 155 25.47 14.88 -3.41
C LYS A 155 24.40 13.81 -3.25
N ILE A 156 24.05 13.14 -4.35
CA ILE A 156 23.11 12.02 -4.37
C ILE A 156 23.68 10.87 -5.20
N LYS A 157 23.35 9.65 -4.82
CA LYS A 157 23.76 8.40 -5.48
C LYS A 157 22.57 7.46 -5.62
N PRO A 158 22.12 7.13 -6.84
CA PRO A 158 21.08 6.14 -7.05
C PRO A 158 21.45 4.81 -6.38
N MET A 159 20.52 4.24 -5.62
CA MET A 159 20.73 2.94 -4.99
C MET A 159 20.00 1.86 -5.79
N VAL A 160 20.78 0.97 -6.42
CA VAL A 160 20.29 -0.21 -7.11
C VAL A 160 20.24 -1.36 -6.10
N ASP A 161 19.08 -2.00 -6.01
CA ASP A 161 18.87 -3.20 -5.18
C ASP A 161 19.34 -4.46 -5.89
N SER A 162 18.92 -4.61 -7.15
CA SER A 162 19.23 -5.78 -7.96
C SER A 162 19.05 -5.50 -9.45
N THR A 163 19.87 -6.17 -10.26
CA THR A 163 19.81 -6.15 -11.72
C THR A 163 19.42 -7.54 -12.20
N TRP A 164 18.56 -7.62 -13.20
CA TRP A 164 17.97 -8.86 -13.72
C TRP A 164 17.99 -8.86 -15.25
N ALA A 165 18.09 -10.04 -15.85
CA ALA A 165 17.84 -10.23 -17.28
C ALA A 165 16.35 -9.97 -17.60
N LEU A 166 16.03 -9.79 -18.88
CA LEU A 166 14.63 -9.57 -19.32
C LEU A 166 13.74 -10.79 -19.05
N GLU A 167 14.32 -11.98 -19.17
CA GLU A 167 13.65 -13.26 -18.96
C GLU A 167 13.31 -13.52 -17.47
N ASP A 168 14.01 -12.85 -16.55
CA ASP A 168 13.81 -12.94 -15.10
C ASP A 168 12.84 -11.86 -14.57
N VAL A 169 12.10 -11.18 -15.46
CA VAL A 169 11.07 -10.20 -15.10
C VAL A 169 10.05 -10.74 -14.08
N PRO A 170 9.55 -11.98 -14.16
CA PRO A 170 8.61 -12.51 -13.16
C PRO A 170 9.19 -12.48 -11.74
N GLU A 171 10.43 -12.94 -11.56
CA GLU A 171 11.14 -12.96 -10.28
C GLU A 171 11.47 -11.54 -9.78
N ALA A 172 11.88 -10.67 -10.69
CA ALA A 172 12.13 -9.25 -10.40
C ALA A 172 10.84 -8.55 -9.93
N MET A 173 9.72 -8.77 -10.61
CA MET A 173 8.41 -8.27 -10.22
C MET A 173 7.95 -8.86 -8.89
N GLN A 174 8.16 -10.16 -8.66
CA GLN A 174 7.81 -10.79 -7.39
C GLN A 174 8.57 -10.17 -6.22
N LYS A 175 9.89 -9.91 -6.38
CA LYS A 175 10.70 -9.23 -5.35
C LYS A 175 10.14 -7.83 -5.01
N MET A 176 9.71 -7.09 -6.04
CA MET A 176 9.08 -5.78 -5.87
C MET A 176 7.72 -5.87 -5.18
N HIS A 177 6.89 -6.82 -5.59
CA HIS A 177 5.55 -7.06 -5.03
C HIS A 177 5.62 -7.47 -3.55
N ASP A 178 6.55 -8.36 -3.20
CA ASP A 178 6.86 -8.75 -1.83
C ASP A 178 7.47 -7.60 -1.00
N ARG A 179 7.72 -6.44 -1.63
CA ARG A 179 8.37 -5.27 -1.05
C ARG A 179 9.73 -5.61 -0.43
N LYS A 180 10.46 -6.60 -0.97
CA LYS A 180 11.76 -7.06 -0.45
C LYS A 180 12.93 -6.21 -0.92
N ASN A 181 12.76 -5.42 -1.97
CA ASN A 181 13.82 -4.56 -2.51
C ASN A 181 14.20 -3.40 -1.57
N ILE A 182 15.50 -3.09 -1.50
CA ILE A 182 16.07 -1.90 -0.86
C ILE A 182 16.78 -1.08 -1.94
N GLY A 183 16.02 -0.25 -2.64
CA GLY A 183 16.50 0.49 -3.80
C GLY A 183 15.77 0.08 -5.08
N LYS A 184 16.37 0.42 -6.22
CA LYS A 184 15.78 0.23 -7.55
C LYS A 184 16.08 -1.18 -8.08
N ILE A 185 15.05 -1.85 -8.59
CA ILE A 185 15.20 -3.04 -9.43
C ILE A 185 15.41 -2.57 -10.88
N VAL A 186 16.44 -3.09 -11.53
CA VAL A 186 16.84 -2.74 -12.89
C VAL A 186 16.75 -3.99 -13.77
N LEU A 187 16.27 -3.80 -15.00
CA LEU A 187 16.37 -4.80 -16.06
C LEU A 187 17.52 -4.41 -16.98
N ASP A 188 18.40 -5.35 -17.26
CA ASP A 188 19.54 -5.15 -18.13
C ASP A 188 19.45 -6.13 -19.31
N PRO A 189 19.19 -5.64 -20.53
CA PRO A 189 19.10 -6.47 -21.73
C PRO A 189 20.39 -7.20 -22.10
N SER A 190 21.53 -6.87 -21.47
CA SER A 190 22.81 -7.53 -21.71
C SER A 190 23.09 -8.73 -20.80
N LEU A 191 22.25 -8.97 -19.78
CA LEU A 191 22.43 -10.10 -18.86
C LEU A 191 21.79 -11.38 -19.40
N GLU A 192 22.46 -12.50 -19.13
CA GLU A 192 21.87 -13.83 -19.32
C GLU A 192 20.95 -14.20 -18.14
N PRO A 193 19.88 -15.00 -18.39
CA PRO A 193 18.95 -15.42 -17.34
C PRO A 193 19.63 -16.26 -16.27
N LYS A 194 19.16 -16.11 -15.01
CA LYS A 194 19.65 -16.95 -13.92
C LYS A 194 19.21 -18.41 -14.13
N PRO A 195 20.06 -19.39 -13.80
CA PRO A 195 19.67 -20.79 -13.87
C PRO A 195 18.46 -21.05 -12.96
N LYS A 196 17.34 -21.45 -13.55
CA LYS A 196 16.15 -21.80 -12.77
C LYS A 196 16.43 -23.10 -12.00
N PRO A 197 16.11 -23.18 -10.70
CA PRO A 197 16.18 -24.45 -9.98
C PRO A 197 15.37 -25.49 -10.74
N ALA A 198 15.96 -26.64 -11.04
CA ALA A 198 15.25 -27.73 -11.67
C ALA A 198 14.08 -28.12 -10.76
N THR A 199 12.85 -27.87 -11.21
CA THR A 199 11.66 -28.36 -10.52
C THR A 199 11.77 -29.88 -10.45
N PRO A 200 11.79 -30.52 -9.26
CA PRO A 200 11.80 -31.96 -9.20
C PRO A 200 10.57 -32.48 -9.96
N ALA A 201 10.81 -33.29 -10.99
CA ALA A 201 9.77 -33.89 -11.78
C ALA A 201 8.79 -34.58 -10.83
N LYS A 202 7.50 -34.20 -10.87
CA LYS A 202 6.44 -34.93 -10.18
C LYS A 202 6.49 -36.38 -10.65
N GLY A 203 7.04 -37.25 -9.82
CA GLY A 203 7.00 -38.69 -10.03
C GLY A 203 5.56 -39.13 -10.19
N LYS A 204 5.26 -39.79 -11.30
CA LYS A 204 4.00 -40.51 -11.51
C LYS A 204 3.95 -41.65 -10.48
N THR A 205 3.20 -41.49 -9.40
CA THR A 205 2.84 -42.63 -8.55
C THR A 205 1.73 -43.40 -9.25
N LYS A 206 2.10 -44.46 -9.98
CA LYS A 206 1.21 -45.56 -10.35
C LYS A 206 1.45 -46.70 -9.36
N ASP A 207 0.33 -47.33 -9.00
CA ASP A 207 0.19 -48.64 -8.35
C ASP A 207 0.43 -48.73 -6.83
N LYS A 208 -0.68 -48.74 -6.09
CA LYS A 208 -1.03 -49.85 -5.17
C LYS A 208 -2.54 -49.98 -5.08
N LYS A 209 -3.08 -50.96 -5.81
CA LYS A 209 -4.42 -51.53 -5.66
C LYS A 209 -4.27 -52.96 -5.12
N ALA A 210 -5.24 -53.39 -4.31
CA ALA A 210 -5.39 -54.67 -3.59
C ALA A 210 -4.74 -54.69 -2.19
N ALA A 211 -5.43 -55.02 -1.09
CA ALA A 211 -6.70 -55.73 -0.86
C ALA A 211 -7.48 -55.00 0.28
N SER A 212 -8.77 -55.19 0.55
CA SER A 212 -9.66 -56.34 0.39
C SER A 212 -11.12 -55.87 0.54
N GLN A 213 -12.00 -56.55 -0.18
CA GLN A 213 -13.46 -56.48 -0.04
C GLN A 213 -13.91 -56.91 1.36
N GLU A 214 -14.83 -56.18 1.97
CA GLU A 214 -16.09 -56.68 2.56
C GLU A 214 -16.74 -55.56 3.39
N SER A 215 -18.06 -55.41 3.23
CA SER A 215 -19.05 -54.65 4.03
C SER A 215 -19.87 -53.69 3.16
N GLN A 216 -20.61 -54.25 2.20
CA GLN A 216 -21.92 -53.71 1.85
C GLN A 216 -22.89 -54.16 2.95
N GLU A 217 -23.33 -53.26 3.81
CA GLU A 217 -24.69 -53.27 4.39
C GLU A 217 -24.91 -52.02 5.27
N LYS A 218 -26.13 -51.45 5.15
CA LYS A 218 -26.74 -50.37 5.96
C LYS A 218 -26.22 -48.95 5.70
N LYS A 219 -27.02 -47.95 5.29
CA LYS A 219 -28.48 -47.77 5.37
C LYS A 219 -28.94 -46.82 4.25
N THR A 220 -29.84 -47.31 3.40
CA THR A 220 -30.94 -46.56 2.77
C THR A 220 -32.01 -46.20 3.82
N SER A 221 -32.86 -45.24 3.42
CA SER A 221 -34.11 -44.73 4.02
C SER A 221 -33.94 -43.78 5.21
N SER A 222 -34.64 -42.64 5.29
CA SER A 222 -36.03 -42.40 4.87
C SER A 222 -36.33 -40.91 4.65
N VAL A 223 -37.07 -40.65 3.57
CA VAL A 223 -37.91 -39.47 3.30
C VAL A 223 -39.34 -39.77 3.80
N GLU A 224 -40.11 -38.71 4.11
CA GLU A 224 -41.57 -38.65 4.38
C GLU A 224 -42.05 -39.28 5.72
N SER A 225 -43.06 -38.81 6.45
CA SER A 225 -44.04 -37.70 6.45
C SER A 225 -44.76 -37.81 7.83
N GLU A 226 -45.30 -36.76 8.44
CA GLU A 226 -46.76 -36.56 8.57
C GLU A 226 -47.10 -35.29 9.37
N GLU A 227 -48.27 -34.74 9.02
CA GLU A 227 -48.94 -33.49 9.40
C GLU A 227 -49.42 -33.44 10.87
N GLY A 228 -49.44 -32.26 11.51
CA GLY A 228 -50.64 -31.43 11.73
C GLY A 228 -50.73 -31.09 13.24
N GLU A 229 -51.20 -29.96 13.77
CA GLU A 229 -52.03 -28.86 13.29
C GLU A 229 -51.88 -27.62 14.21
N LYS A 230 -52.00 -26.43 13.59
CA LYS A 230 -52.72 -25.20 14.05
C LYS A 230 -52.29 -24.40 15.29
N LYS A 231 -51.94 -23.11 15.07
CA LYS A 231 -52.89 -21.97 15.03
C LYS A 231 -52.23 -20.61 14.69
N LYS A 232 -52.77 -19.97 13.62
CA LYS A 232 -53.15 -18.55 13.38
C LYS A 232 -52.15 -17.43 13.77
N GLU A 233 -51.51 -16.75 12.80
CA GLU A 233 -51.95 -15.53 12.04
C GLU A 233 -51.94 -14.21 12.85
N PRO A 234 -51.78 -13.02 12.23
CA PRO A 234 -51.16 -12.68 10.93
C PRO A 234 -50.24 -11.43 10.96
N GLU A 235 -49.60 -11.20 9.81
CA GLU A 235 -48.96 -9.94 9.38
C GLU A 235 -49.91 -8.74 9.38
N LEU A 236 -49.35 -7.54 9.56
CA LEU A 236 -50.00 -6.28 9.20
C LEU A 236 -49.21 -5.61 8.07
N THR A 237 -49.94 -5.38 6.99
CA THR A 237 -49.57 -4.70 5.74
C THR A 237 -49.66 -3.17 5.87
N ASN A 238 -49.04 -2.50 4.90
CA ASN A 238 -49.09 -1.05 4.66
C ASN A 238 -50.51 -0.46 4.63
N GLY A 239 -50.65 0.77 5.13
CA GLY A 239 -51.81 1.63 4.91
C GLY A 239 -51.56 3.08 5.31
N THR A 240 -51.54 3.96 4.32
CA THR A 240 -51.65 5.43 4.36
C THR A 240 -52.87 5.94 5.13
N SER A 241 -52.73 7.06 5.85
CA SER A 241 -53.70 8.18 5.86
C SER A 241 -53.15 9.43 6.57
N GLU A 242 -53.39 10.57 5.96
CA GLU A 242 -53.19 11.93 6.45
C GLU A 242 -54.14 12.31 7.61
N ASP A 243 -53.78 13.44 8.24
CA ASP A 243 -54.60 14.56 8.73
C ASP A 243 -54.83 14.75 10.27
N LYS A 244 -54.28 15.90 10.73
CA LYS A 244 -54.69 16.88 11.77
C LYS A 244 -55.22 16.44 13.14
N SER A 245 -54.64 17.02 14.21
CA SER A 245 -55.27 18.07 15.04
C SER A 245 -54.38 18.52 16.21
N ASP A 246 -54.70 19.72 16.70
CA ASP A 246 -53.96 20.66 17.55
C ASP A 246 -53.54 20.21 18.95
N SER A 247 -52.41 20.76 19.43
CA SER A 247 -52.31 21.67 20.59
C SER A 247 -50.91 22.30 20.66
#